data_AF-A0A380AN65-F1
#
_entry.id   AF-A0A380AN65-F1
#
_cell.length_a   1.000
_cell.length_b   1.000
_cell.length_c   1.000
_cell.angle_alpha   90.00
_cell.angle_beta   90.00
_cell.angle_gamma   90.00
#
_symmetry.space_group_name_H-M   'P 1'
#
loop_
_entity.id
_entity.type
_entity.pdbx_description
1 polymer ?
#
loop_
_entity_poly.entity_id
_entity_poly.type
_entity_poly.pdbx_seq_one_letter_code
_entity_poly.pdbx_strand_id
1 'polypeptide(L)'
;MDHDKKIMLVAQKEASTDEPGINDLFSVGTVASILQMLKLPDGTVKVLVEGLQRARITTLSDSGEHFAAQAEYLESPAIDEREQEVLVRTAINQFEGYIKLNKKNPAGGADFTQQHRRRRAPGGHHRRPYAAETQR
;
A
#
# COMPACT_ATOMS: atom_id res chain seq x y z
N MET A 1 1.46 -21.18 -15.26
CA MET A 1 1.68 -20.62 -13.92
C MET A 1 1.59 -19.12 -14.09
N ASP A 2 0.50 -18.51 -13.61
CA ASP A 2 0.36 -17.05 -13.61
C ASP A 2 1.54 -16.50 -12.82
N HIS A 3 2.41 -15.72 -13.48
CA HIS A 3 3.36 -14.91 -12.74
C HIS A 3 2.53 -14.03 -11.80
N ASP A 4 2.68 -14.24 -10.48
CA ASP A 4 2.04 -13.42 -9.46
C ASP A 4 2.18 -11.94 -9.88
N LYS A 5 1.04 -11.26 -10.08
CA LYS A 5 0.96 -9.89 -10.60
C LYS A 5 1.51 -8.88 -9.58
N LYS A 6 2.79 -8.98 -9.27
CA LYS A 6 3.52 -8.12 -8.34
C LYS A 6 4.23 -7.04 -9.13
N ILE A 7 4.18 -5.84 -8.58
CA ILE A 7 4.89 -4.67 -9.09
C ILE A 7 5.66 -4.01 -7.95
N MET A 8 6.74 -3.33 -8.29
CA MET A 8 7.49 -2.51 -7.34
C MET A 8 7.07 -1.05 -7.53
N LEU A 9 6.46 -0.47 -6.50
CA LEU A 9 6.06 0.93 -6.49
C LEU A 9 7.15 1.76 -5.83
N VAL A 10 7.69 2.72 -6.58
CA VAL A 10 8.73 3.64 -6.11
C VAL A 10 8.31 5.06 -6.46
N ALA A 11 8.49 5.98 -5.52
CA ALA A 11 8.28 7.40 -5.77
C ALA A 11 9.50 8.01 -6.46
N GLN A 12 9.26 8.96 -7.35
CA GLN A 12 10.29 9.88 -7.80
C GLN A 12 10.58 10.94 -6.72
N LYS A 13 11.81 11.45 -6.72
CA LYS A 13 12.27 12.50 -5.79
C LYS A 13 11.59 13.84 -6.08
N GLU A 14 11.51 14.21 -7.35
CA GLU A 14 10.92 15.46 -7.81
C GLU A 14 9.66 15.20 -8.63
N ALA A 15 8.50 15.63 -8.14
CA ALA A 15 7.20 15.37 -8.77
C ALA A 15 7.01 16.03 -10.15
N SER A 16 7.81 17.06 -10.47
CA SER A 16 7.76 17.79 -11.74
C SER A 16 8.61 17.16 -12.86
N THR A 17 9.31 16.06 -12.57
CA THR A 17 10.13 15.37 -13.57
C THR A 17 9.27 14.35 -14.28
N ASP A 18 9.00 14.58 -15.57
CA ASP A 18 8.11 13.72 -16.37
C ASP A 18 8.77 12.39 -16.74
N GLU A 19 10.07 12.41 -17.05
CA GLU A 19 10.88 11.24 -17.41
C GLU A 19 12.01 11.05 -16.39
N PRO A 20 11.72 10.50 -15.20
CA PRO A 20 12.73 10.30 -14.16
C PRO A 20 13.73 9.23 -14.59
N GLY A 21 15.02 9.54 -14.51
CA GLY A 21 16.09 8.56 -14.63
C GLY A 21 16.24 7.74 -13.35
N ILE A 22 17.12 6.74 -13.39
CA ILE A 22 17.42 5.84 -12.26
C ILE A 22 17.77 6.62 -10.98
N ASN A 23 18.53 7.71 -11.12
CA ASN A 23 18.98 8.53 -9.99
C ASN A 23 17.90 9.45 -9.43
N ASP A 24 16.77 9.59 -10.12
CA ASP A 24 15.64 10.43 -9.71
C ASP A 24 14.62 9.64 -8.88
N LEU A 25 14.83 8.34 -8.71
CA LEU A 25 13.96 7.45 -7.94
C LEU A 25 14.51 7.21 -6.53
N PHE A 26 13.61 6.97 -5.58
CA PHE A 26 14.01 6.48 -4.26
C PHE A 26 14.47 5.02 -4.32
N SER A 27 15.51 4.66 -3.57
CA SER A 27 16.02 3.27 -3.56
C SER A 27 15.13 2.28 -2.81
N VAL A 28 14.14 2.76 -2.07
CA VAL A 28 13.20 1.96 -1.29
C VAL A 28 11.79 2.28 -1.75
N GLY A 29 10.99 1.23 -1.94
CA GLY A 29 9.59 1.33 -2.29
C GLY A 29 8.79 0.20 -1.70
N THR A 30 7.66 -0.10 -2.31
CA THR A 30 6.70 -1.10 -1.84
C THR A 30 6.42 -2.12 -2.93
N VAL A 31 6.67 -3.39 -2.62
CA VAL A 31 6.15 -4.49 -3.44
C VAL A 31 4.65 -4.56 -3.22
N ALA A 32 3.89 -4.53 -4.30
CA ALA A 32 2.44 -4.52 -4.27
C ALA A 32 1.85 -5.57 -5.22
N SER A 33 0.68 -6.12 -4.89
CA SER A 33 -0.09 -6.97 -5.79
C SER A 33 -1.15 -6.16 -6.52
N ILE A 34 -1.30 -6.41 -7.83
CA ILE A 34 -2.39 -5.85 -8.63
C ILE A 34 -3.68 -6.62 -8.33
N LEU A 35 -4.66 -5.95 -7.72
CA LEU A 35 -5.96 -6.52 -7.42
C LEU A 35 -6.94 -6.37 -8.57
N GLN A 36 -6.91 -5.22 -9.26
CA GLN A 36 -7.83 -4.92 -10.36
C GLN A 36 -7.18 -3.98 -11.36
N MET A 37 -7.52 -4.14 -12.64
CA MET A 37 -7.15 -3.25 -13.72
C MET A 37 -8.40 -2.89 -14.52
N LEU A 38 -8.64 -1.60 -14.72
CA LEU A 38 -9.76 -1.08 -15.49
C LEU A 38 -9.21 -0.18 -16.60
N LYS A 39 -9.48 -0.55 -17.85
CA LYS A 39 -9.21 0.32 -19.01
C LYS A 39 -10.39 1.28 -19.16
N LEU A 40 -10.09 2.58 -19.15
CA LEU A 40 -11.07 3.63 -19.35
C LEU A 40 -11.24 3.91 -20.85
N PRO A 41 -12.38 4.50 -21.28
CA PRO A 41 -12.67 4.75 -22.70
C PRO A 41 -11.68 5.70 -23.40
N ASP A 42 -10.99 6.54 -22.63
CA ASP A 42 -9.96 7.47 -23.08
C ASP A 42 -8.58 6.82 -23.30
N GLY A 43 -8.46 5.51 -23.02
CA GLY A 43 -7.21 4.75 -23.09
C GLY A 43 -6.42 4.71 -21.78
N THR A 44 -6.83 5.45 -20.75
CA THR A 44 -6.17 5.45 -19.44
C THR A 44 -6.41 4.11 -18.72
N VAL A 45 -5.39 3.61 -18.02
CA VAL A 45 -5.52 2.41 -17.18
C VAL A 45 -5.56 2.79 -15.71
N LYS A 46 -6.68 2.50 -15.03
CA LYS A 46 -6.79 2.60 -13.58
C LYS A 46 -6.45 1.26 -12.94
N VAL A 47 -5.47 1.25 -12.04
CA VAL A 47 -5.01 0.04 -11.35
C VAL A 47 -5.30 0.16 -9.85
N LEU A 48 -5.94 -0.85 -9.27
CA LEU A 48 -6.07 -1.01 -7.83
C LEU A 48 -5.00 -1.98 -7.35
N VAL A 49 -4.23 -1.56 -6.35
CA VAL A 49 -3.07 -2.29 -5.83
C VAL A 49 -3.16 -2.39 -4.31
N GLU A 50 -2.60 -3.47 -3.77
CA GLU A 50 -2.40 -3.67 -2.34
C GLU A 50 -0.90 -3.74 -2.05
N GLY A 51 -0.40 -2.83 -1.20
CA GLY A 51 0.98 -2.84 -0.75
C GLY A 51 1.24 -3.99 0.21
N LEU A 52 2.26 -4.79 -0.06
CA LEU A 52 2.58 -6.00 0.72
C LEU A 52 3.73 -5.75 1.68
N GLN A 53 4.90 -5.35 1.17
CA GLN A 53 6.10 -5.17 1.98
C GLN A 53 7.05 -4.15 1.37
N ARG A 54 7.80 -3.45 2.23
CA ARG A 54 8.88 -2.57 1.77
C ARG A 54 10.00 -3.42 1.17
N ALA A 55 10.59 -2.93 0.09
CA ALA A 55 11.76 -3.54 -0.51
C ALA A 55 12.76 -2.47 -0.94
N ARG A 56 14.04 -2.84 -0.93
CA ARG A 56 15.13 -2.02 -1.47
C ARG A 56 15.48 -2.51 -2.86
N ILE A 57 15.56 -1.60 -3.82
CA ILE A 57 16.09 -1.90 -5.15
C ILE A 57 17.59 -2.14 -5.03
N THR A 58 18.05 -3.30 -5.48
CA THR A 58 19.48 -3.63 -5.57
C THR A 58 20.04 -3.35 -6.95
N THR A 59 19.24 -3.57 -8.00
CA THR A 59 19.60 -3.27 -9.38
C THR A 59 18.38 -2.72 -10.11
N LEU A 60 18.54 -1.65 -10.88
CA LEU A 60 17.53 -1.12 -11.78
C LEU A 60 18.07 -1.15 -13.21
N SER A 61 17.28 -1.69 -14.12
CA SER A 61 17.57 -1.73 -15.56
C SER A 61 16.46 -1.01 -16.30
N ASP A 62 16.85 -0.19 -17.26
CA ASP A 62 15.95 0.50 -18.15
C ASP A 62 15.98 -0.18 -19.51
N SER A 63 14.81 -0.67 -19.95
CA SER A 63 14.66 -1.32 -21.26
C SER A 63 14.18 -0.34 -22.34
N GLY A 64 13.93 0.93 -21.99
CA GLY A 64 13.31 1.94 -22.86
C GLY A 64 11.78 1.91 -22.86
N GLU A 65 11.15 0.79 -22.49
CA GLU A 65 9.70 0.69 -22.34
C GLU A 65 9.26 0.72 -20.87
N HIS A 66 10.06 0.14 -19.99
CA HIS A 66 9.82 0.07 -18.56
C HIS A 66 11.12 -0.18 -17.79
N PHE A 67 11.09 0.18 -16.51
CA PHE A 67 12.11 -0.25 -15.56
C PHE A 67 11.87 -1.69 -15.11
N ALA A 68 12.93 -2.49 -15.15
CA ALA A 68 12.99 -3.79 -14.48
C ALA A 68 13.96 -3.72 -13.30
N ALA A 69 13.49 -4.14 -12.12
CA ALA A 69 14.25 -4.04 -10.88
C ALA A 69 14.48 -5.41 -10.24
N GLN A 70 15.67 -5.62 -9.69
CA GLN A 70 15.89 -6.60 -8.63
C GLN A 70 15.71 -5.89 -7.28
N ALA A 71 14.97 -6.51 -6.36
CA ALA A 71 14.66 -5.93 -5.08
C ALA A 71 14.72 -6.97 -3.96
N GLU A 72 15.18 -6.53 -2.80
CA GLU A 72 15.25 -7.32 -1.58
C GLU A 72 14.24 -6.79 -0.57
N TYR A 73 13.48 -7.69 0.05
CA TYR A 73 12.55 -7.32 1.10
C TYR A 73 13.29 -6.70 2.28
N LEU A 74 12.74 -5.59 2.79
CA LEU A 74 13.20 -5.01 4.03
C LEU A 74 12.43 -5.62 5.19
N GLU A 75 13.18 -6.20 6.12
CA GLU A 75 12.63 -6.65 7.40
C GLU A 75 12.37 -5.46 8.31
N SER A 76 11.28 -5.54 9.07
CA SER A 76 11.02 -4.58 10.13
C SER A 76 11.83 -4.99 11.37
N PRO A 77 12.55 -4.06 12.02
CA PRO A 77 13.27 -4.39 13.24
C PRO A 77 12.27 -4.80 14.32
N ALA A 78 12.66 -5.78 15.14
CA ALA A 78 11.91 -6.13 16.33
C ALA A 78 11.97 -4.98 17.34
N ILE A 79 10.82 -4.67 17.95
CA ILE A 79 10.68 -3.72 19.05
C ILE A 79 10.25 -4.53 20.27
N ASP A 80 10.71 -4.15 21.46
CA ASP A 80 10.21 -4.74 22.69
C ASP A 80 8.69 -4.62 22.77
N GLU A 81 8.00 -5.70 23.16
CA GLU A 81 6.54 -5.78 23.09
C GLU A 81 5.86 -4.68 23.91
N ARG A 82 6.42 -4.35 25.08
CA ARG A 82 5.88 -3.30 25.96
C ARG A 82 6.11 -1.91 25.37
N GLU A 83 7.30 -1.66 24.83
CA GLU A 83 7.58 -0.40 24.14
C GLU A 83 6.70 -0.22 22.91
N GLN A 84 6.53 -1.28 22.12
CA GLN A 84 5.66 -1.29 20.94
C GLN A 84 4.22 -0.95 21.30
N GLU A 85 3.66 -1.56 22.35
CA GLU A 85 2.30 -1.28 22.82
C GLU A 85 2.13 0.21 23.20
N VAL A 86 3.10 0.76 23.94
CA VAL A 86 3.08 2.16 24.36
C VAL A 86 3.18 3.10 23.15
N LEU A 87 4.04 2.79 22.18
CA LEU A 87 4.19 3.57 20.96
C LEU A 87 2.92 3.57 20.12
N VAL A 88 2.31 2.39 19.91
CA VAL A 88 1.06 2.25 19.15
C VAL A 88 -0.05 3.07 19.80
N ARG A 89 -0.25 2.94 21.12
CA ARG A 89 -1.28 3.71 21.83
C ARG A 89 -1.04 5.21 21.73
N THR A 90 0.21 5.64 21.89
CA THR A 90 0.59 7.06 21.78
C THR A 90 0.31 7.60 20.37
N ALA A 91 0.70 6.86 19.32
CA ALA A 91 0.48 7.26 17.94
C ALA A 91 -1.01 7.38 17.59
N ILE A 92 -1.83 6.41 18.03
CA ILE A 92 -3.30 6.46 17.85
C ILE A 92 -3.88 7.70 18.55
N ASN A 93 -3.53 7.94 19.82
CA ASN A 93 -4.04 9.09 20.57
C ASN A 93 -3.66 10.43 19.92
N GLN A 94 -2.43 10.55 19.42
CA GLN A 94 -1.99 11.76 18.69
C GLN A 94 -2.75 11.94 17.38
N PHE A 95 -2.97 10.84 16.64
CA PHE A 95 -3.71 10.88 15.39
C PHE A 95 -5.19 11.26 15.59
N GLU A 96 -5.84 10.77 16.65
CA GLU A 96 -7.19 11.19 17.03
C GLU A 96 -7.25 12.69 17.36
N GLY A 97 -6.25 13.21 18.07
CA GLY A 97 -6.10 14.64 18.33
C GLY A 97 -5.98 15.45 17.03
N TYR A 98 -5.16 14.97 16.09
CA TYR A 98 -4.97 15.59 14.78
C TYR A 98 -6.27 15.65 13.96
N ILE A 99 -7.05 14.57 13.92
CA ILE A 99 -8.34 14.53 13.18
C ILE A 99 -9.30 15.60 13.70
N LYS A 100 -9.38 15.80 15.03
CA LYS A 100 -10.29 16.79 15.63
C LYS A 100 -9.96 18.22 15.19
N LEU A 101 -8.69 18.49 14.93
CA LEU A 101 -8.20 19.80 14.48
C LEU A 101 -8.40 19.98 12.96
N ASN A 102 -8.34 18.90 12.19
CA ASN A 102 -8.38 18.96 10.73
C ASN A 102 -9.73 18.46 10.17
N LYS A 103 -10.76 19.33 10.23
CA LYS A 103 -12.16 19.06 9.79
C LYS A 103 -12.34 18.70 8.30
N LYS A 104 -11.27 18.60 7.51
CA LYS A 104 -11.31 18.20 6.08
C LYS A 104 -11.22 16.70 5.83
N ASN A 105 -11.07 15.87 6.88
CA ASN A 105 -11.02 14.42 6.72
C ASN A 105 -12.32 13.77 7.26
N PRO A 106 -13.29 13.41 6.40
CA PRO A 106 -14.47 12.69 6.87
C PRO A 106 -14.04 11.31 7.40
N ALA A 107 -14.70 10.89 8.47
CA ALA A 107 -14.37 9.73 9.30
C ALA A 107 -14.11 8.45 8.49
N GLY A 108 -12.83 8.06 8.37
CA GLY A 108 -12.40 6.71 7.97
C GLY A 108 -11.65 5.95 9.06
N GLY A 109 -11.55 6.52 10.28
CA GLY A 109 -10.73 5.99 11.37
C GLY A 109 -11.40 4.91 12.24
N ALA A 110 -12.61 4.45 11.91
CA ALA A 110 -13.41 3.65 12.84
C ALA A 110 -13.25 2.12 12.74
N ASP A 111 -12.51 1.55 11.77
CA ASP A 111 -12.55 0.08 11.55
C ASP A 111 -11.19 -0.64 11.41
N PHE A 112 -10.06 0.04 11.62
CA PHE A 112 -8.75 -0.62 11.49
C PHE A 112 -8.43 -1.61 12.62
N THR A 113 -9.07 -1.49 13.78
CA THR A 113 -8.75 -2.29 14.98
C THR A 113 -9.62 -3.53 15.16
N GLN A 114 -10.69 -3.74 14.37
CA GLN A 114 -11.60 -4.88 14.57
C GLN A 114 -11.38 -6.08 13.62
N GLN A 115 -10.66 -5.96 12.52
CA GLN A 115 -10.55 -7.07 11.54
C GLN A 115 -9.55 -8.19 11.92
N HIS A 116 -8.61 -7.96 12.84
CA HIS A 116 -7.63 -8.99 13.23
C HIS A 116 -8.06 -9.92 14.38
N ARG A 117 -9.24 -9.74 14.99
CA ARG A 117 -9.75 -10.63 16.05
C ARG A 117 -10.77 -11.70 15.59
N ARG A 118 -11.16 -11.75 14.32
CA ARG A 118 -12.15 -12.72 13.82
C ARG A 118 -11.67 -13.56 12.65
N ARG A 119 -10.57 -14.30 12.80
CA ARG A 119 -10.24 -15.44 11.92
C ARG A 119 -9.61 -16.60 12.68
N ARG A 120 -10.35 -17.17 13.64
CA ARG A 120 -10.18 -18.57 14.07
C ARG A 120 -11.55 -19.17 14.43
N ALA A 121 -12.26 -19.66 13.42
CA ALA A 121 -13.28 -20.70 13.57
C ALA A 121 -13.29 -21.54 12.28
N PRO A 122 -13.25 -22.88 12.35
CA PRO A 122 -13.23 -23.74 11.19
C PRO A 122 -14.66 -24.09 10.74
N GLY A 123 -14.88 -24.08 9.41
CA GLY A 123 -16.06 -24.67 8.77
C GLY A 123 -17.25 -23.73 8.60
N GLY A 124 -17.64 -23.50 7.34
CA GLY A 124 -18.90 -22.81 7.00
C GLY A 124 -18.89 -22.23 5.58
N HIS A 125 -19.60 -22.88 4.68
CA HIS A 125 -19.84 -22.43 3.31
C HIS A 125 -20.64 -21.11 3.23
N HIS A 126 -20.27 -20.31 2.22
CA HIS A 126 -21.08 -19.32 1.50
C HIS A 126 -21.62 -18.09 2.26
N ARG A 127 -21.16 -16.89 1.86
CA ARG A 127 -21.89 -15.91 1.00
C ARG A 127 -21.12 -14.56 0.96
N ARG A 128 -20.83 -14.06 -0.25
CA ARG A 128 -20.75 -12.61 -0.55
C ARG A 128 -22.18 -12.03 -0.42
N PRO A 129 -22.46 -10.73 -0.15
CA PRO A 129 -21.83 -9.56 -0.81
C PRO A 129 -21.73 -8.27 0.03
N TYR A 130 -21.05 -7.23 -0.47
CA TYR A 130 -21.70 -5.95 -0.83
C TYR A 130 -20.69 -5.01 -1.51
N ALA A 131 -21.12 -4.47 -2.65
CA ALA A 131 -20.51 -3.34 -3.33
C ALA A 131 -20.93 -2.06 -2.62
N ALA A 132 -19.99 -1.14 -2.40
CA ALA A 132 -20.32 0.25 -2.09
C ALA A 132 -20.13 1.05 -3.38
N GLU A 133 -21.24 1.22 -4.10
CA GLU A 133 -21.42 2.34 -5.00
C GLU A 133 -21.37 3.62 -4.18
N THR A 134 -20.61 4.60 -4.64
CA THR A 134 -20.76 5.99 -4.22
C THR A 134 -20.86 6.79 -5.51
N GLN A 135 -22.08 7.00 -5.97
CA GLN A 135 -22.40 8.03 -6.96
C GLN A 135 -22.70 9.35 -6.24
N ARG A 136 -22.39 10.44 -6.96
CA ARG A 136 -22.83 11.80 -6.68
C ARG A 136 -24.35 11.90 -6.62
#